data_AF-A0A2Z6UDC9-F1
#
_entry.id   AF-A0A2Z6UDC9-F1
#
_cell.length_a   1.000
_cell.length_b   1.000
_cell.length_c   1.000
_cell.angle_alpha   90.00
_cell.angle_beta   90.00
_cell.angle_gamma   90.00
#
_symmetry.space_group_name_H-M   'P 1'
#
loop_
_entity.id
_entity.type
_entity.pdbx_description
1 polymer ?
#
loop_
_entity_poly.entity_id
_entity_poly.type
_entity_poly.pdbx_seq_one_letter_code
_entity_poly.pdbx_strand_id
1 'polypeptide(L)'
;MTDVMIDIETLGSGNDACIVSIAAVVFNPNTSELSANFYNAIDPVDAQQYGTIDAGTVQWWLKQSNEARAELNNKKAIPLKDALVNLQDFLALYSDYRTRLIWGNGATFDPIILENAFKQTKITCPWKFFNVRDVRTIVDLGRRCFGIDPKKTIKAEGNAHNALDDARHQALYVSDVYQHMRFASLASEKQLITKQGNS
;
A
#
# COMPACT_ATOMS: atom_id res chain seq x y z
N MET A 1 -6.77 -15.88 -3.44
CA MET A 1 -6.49 -14.55 -4.01
C MET A 1 -5.50 -13.91 -3.08
N THR A 2 -4.42 -13.35 -3.62
CA THR A 2 -3.32 -12.82 -2.84
C THR A 2 -2.86 -11.54 -3.49
N ASP A 3 -3.06 -10.44 -2.78
CA ASP A 3 -2.75 -9.10 -3.23
C ASP A 3 -1.70 -8.49 -2.29
N VAL A 4 -1.05 -7.41 -2.70
CA VAL A 4 -0.04 -6.74 -1.87
C VAL A 4 -0.41 -5.29 -1.67
N MET A 5 -0.49 -4.86 -0.41
CA MET A 5 -0.59 -3.45 -0.03
C MET A 5 0.81 -2.89 0.15
N ILE A 6 1.08 -1.72 -0.41
CA ILE A 6 2.33 -0.99 -0.26
C ILE A 6 2.02 0.39 0.31
N ASP A 7 2.87 0.83 1.22
CA ASP A 7 2.91 2.19 1.74
C ASP A 7 4.38 2.61 1.88
N ILE A 8 4.64 3.90 1.66
CA ILE A 8 5.98 4.48 1.73
C ILE A 8 5.95 5.78 2.53
N GLU A 9 7.04 6.05 3.23
CA GLU A 9 7.29 7.38 3.78
C GLU A 9 8.31 8.10 2.90
N THR A 10 8.11 9.40 2.73
CA THR A 10 8.92 10.21 1.82
C THR A 10 9.26 11.59 2.40
N LEU A 11 10.30 12.19 1.84
CA LEU A 11 10.71 13.58 2.12
C LEU A 11 10.26 14.55 1.01
N GLY A 12 9.26 14.16 0.23
CA GLY A 12 8.69 14.98 -0.84
C GLY A 12 7.24 14.61 -1.11
N SER A 13 6.60 15.30 -2.05
CA SER A 13 5.24 15.00 -2.51
C SER A 13 5.13 14.87 -4.03
N GLY A 14 6.23 15.15 -4.74
CA GLY A 14 6.35 14.88 -6.17
C GLY A 14 6.46 13.39 -6.47
N ASN A 15 6.24 13.04 -7.74
CA ASN A 15 6.35 11.66 -8.21
C ASN A 15 7.80 11.12 -8.13
N ASP A 16 8.79 11.97 -7.93
CA ASP A 16 10.20 11.64 -7.78
C ASP A 16 10.70 11.82 -6.34
N ALA A 17 9.79 11.84 -5.35
CA ALA A 17 10.14 12.06 -3.95
C ALA A 17 11.18 11.07 -3.39
N CYS A 18 12.08 11.58 -2.56
CA CYS A 18 13.05 10.80 -1.80
C CYS A 18 12.33 9.89 -0.79
N ILE A 19 12.50 8.57 -0.93
CA ILE A 19 11.84 7.55 -0.11
C ILE A 19 12.70 7.25 1.12
N VAL A 20 12.10 7.28 2.31
CA VAL A 20 12.79 7.01 3.59
C VAL A 20 12.34 5.72 4.26
N SER A 21 11.19 5.16 3.85
CA SER A 21 10.84 3.79 4.22
C SER A 21 9.91 3.16 3.18
N ILE A 22 10.00 1.84 3.04
CA ILE A 22 9.08 1.04 2.23
C ILE A 22 8.50 -0.05 3.10
N ALA A 23 7.17 -0.19 3.08
CA ALA A 23 6.49 -1.34 3.65
C ALA A 23 5.63 -2.05 2.60
N ALA A 24 5.47 -3.37 2.78
CA ALA A 24 4.51 -4.13 2.00
C ALA A 24 3.84 -5.20 2.87
N VAL A 25 2.55 -5.45 2.62
CA VAL A 25 1.74 -6.43 3.33
C VAL A 25 1.04 -7.32 2.32
N VAL A 26 1.28 -8.62 2.42
CA VAL A 26 0.57 -9.62 1.62
C VAL A 26 -0.75 -9.92 2.31
N PHE A 27 -1.85 -9.80 1.58
CA PHE A 27 -3.18 -9.98 2.15
C PHE A 27 -4.15 -10.69 1.19
N ASN A 28 -5.20 -11.26 1.78
CA ASN A 28 -6.33 -11.81 1.04
C ASN A 28 -7.59 -10.96 1.28
N PRO A 29 -8.08 -10.21 0.27
CA PRO A 29 -9.23 -9.33 0.45
C PRO A 29 -10.53 -10.08 0.82
N ASN A 30 -10.60 -11.39 0.55
CA ASN A 30 -11.78 -12.20 0.88
C ASN A 30 -11.86 -12.63 2.34
N THR A 31 -10.72 -12.72 3.03
CA THR A 31 -10.63 -13.26 4.39
C THR A 31 -10.07 -12.26 5.39
N SER A 32 -9.59 -11.10 4.92
CA SER A 32 -8.83 -10.12 5.70
C SER A 32 -7.53 -10.67 6.30
N GLU A 33 -7.07 -11.83 5.85
CA GLU A 33 -5.83 -12.45 6.32
C GLU A 33 -4.62 -11.65 5.84
N LEU A 34 -3.73 -11.29 6.76
CA LEU A 34 -2.43 -10.66 6.48
C LEU A 34 -1.33 -11.72 6.68
N SER A 35 -0.81 -12.28 5.59
CA SER A 35 0.01 -13.49 5.65
C SER A 35 1.52 -13.23 5.71
N ALA A 36 1.98 -12.07 5.26
CA ALA A 36 3.38 -11.70 5.32
C ALA A 36 3.56 -10.18 5.33
N ASN A 37 4.67 -9.72 5.91
CA ASN A 37 5.02 -8.32 6.01
C ASN A 37 6.47 -8.10 5.57
N PHE A 38 6.70 -6.95 4.95
CA PHE A 38 8.00 -6.43 4.56
C PHE A 38 8.13 -5.01 5.07
N TYR A 39 9.32 -4.66 5.54
CA TYR A 39 9.65 -3.29 5.91
C TYR A 39 11.16 -3.05 5.81
N ASN A 40 11.55 -1.99 5.13
CA ASN A 40 12.91 -1.46 5.16
C ASN A 40 12.87 0.05 5.38
N ALA A 41 13.60 0.51 6.39
CA ALA A 41 14.00 1.91 6.49
C ALA A 41 15.15 2.17 5.51
N ILE A 42 15.19 3.37 4.96
CA ILE A 42 16.12 3.75 3.90
C ILE A 42 16.89 4.98 4.34
N ASP A 43 18.20 4.98 4.10
CA ASP A 43 19.06 6.11 4.43
C ASP A 43 18.68 7.32 3.56
N PRO A 44 18.17 8.43 4.14
CA PRO A 44 17.79 9.60 3.37
C PRO A 44 18.95 10.21 2.58
N VAL A 45 20.19 10.03 3.05
CA VAL A 45 21.40 10.55 2.39
C VAL A 45 21.73 9.74 1.12
N ASP A 46 21.45 8.44 1.13
CA ASP A 46 21.55 7.60 -0.07
C ASP A 46 20.36 7.84 -1.02
N ALA A 47 19.14 7.84 -0.49
CA ALA A 47 17.90 7.95 -1.27
C ALA A 47 17.79 9.26 -2.07
N GLN A 48 18.28 10.38 -1.54
CA GLN A 48 18.27 11.68 -2.26
C GLN A 48 19.12 11.67 -3.54
N GLN A 49 19.97 10.66 -3.76
CA GLN A 49 20.68 10.50 -5.04
C GLN A 49 19.74 10.07 -6.18
N TYR A 50 18.55 9.56 -5.83
CA TYR A 50 17.57 9.01 -6.77
C TYR A 50 16.20 9.69 -6.69
N GLY A 51 16.02 10.64 -5.76
CA GLY A 51 14.77 11.35 -5.57
C GLY A 51 14.95 12.74 -4.96
N THR A 52 13.88 13.51 -4.93
CA THR A 52 13.85 14.92 -4.53
C THR A 52 13.36 15.10 -3.11
N ILE A 53 13.90 16.11 -2.43
CA ILE A 53 13.47 16.51 -1.08
C ILE A 53 12.78 17.86 -1.16
N ASP A 54 11.58 17.94 -0.60
CA ASP A 54 10.79 19.16 -0.53
C ASP A 54 10.88 19.76 0.88
N ALA A 55 11.28 21.03 0.98
CA ALA A 55 11.39 21.72 2.26
C ALA A 55 10.08 21.73 3.06
N GLY A 56 8.93 21.80 2.38
CA GLY A 56 7.61 21.74 3.01
C GLY A 56 7.34 20.40 3.69
N THR A 57 7.72 19.28 3.05
CA THR A 57 7.58 17.93 3.61
C THR A 57 8.53 17.74 4.80
N VAL A 58 9.77 18.23 4.70
CA VAL A 58 10.71 18.25 5.84
C VAL A 58 10.14 19.04 7.02
N GLN A 59 9.58 20.23 6.77
CA GLN A 59 8.96 21.04 7.83
C GLN A 59 7.74 20.33 8.46
N TRP A 60 6.98 19.59 7.66
CA TRP A 60 5.89 18.76 8.16
C TRP A 60 6.39 17.62 9.05
N TRP A 61 7.49 16.95 8.67
CA TRP A 61 8.14 15.91 9.49
C TRP A 61 8.64 16.44 10.84
N LEU A 62 9.21 17.65 10.86
CA LEU A 62 9.68 18.28 12.10
C LEU A 62 8.58 18.53 13.14
N LYS A 63 7.30 18.52 12.72
CA LYS A 63 6.13 18.69 13.59
C LYS A 63 5.54 17.36 14.08
N GLN A 64 6.02 16.23 13.58
CA GLN A 64 5.53 14.90 13.97
C GLN A 64 6.06 14.47 15.35
N SER A 65 5.48 13.40 15.88
CA SER A 65 5.91 12.79 17.14
C SER A 65 7.39 12.38 17.10
N ASN A 66 7.99 12.16 18.27
CA ASN A 66 9.37 11.71 18.34
C ASN A 66 9.53 10.34 17.69
N GLU A 67 8.53 9.49 17.86
CA GLU A 67 8.44 8.13 17.32
C GLU A 67 8.41 8.17 15.79
N ALA A 68 7.56 9.02 15.19
CA ALA A 68 7.52 9.20 13.75
C ALA A 68 8.84 9.77 13.22
N ARG A 69 9.42 10.79 13.86
CA ARG A 69 10.70 11.37 13.44
C ARG A 69 11.88 10.41 13.57
N ALA A 70 11.79 9.39 14.44
CA ALA A 70 12.83 8.37 14.56
C ALA A 70 13.00 7.53 13.29
N GLU A 71 11.97 7.49 12.43
CA GLU A 71 12.02 6.85 11.11
C GLU A 71 13.13 7.45 10.23
N LEU A 72 13.28 8.77 10.27
CA LEU A 72 14.29 9.51 9.48
C LEU A 72 15.74 9.28 9.95
N ASN A 73 15.94 8.72 11.14
CA ASN A 73 17.27 8.45 11.71
C ASN A 73 17.38 6.99 12.18
N ASN A 74 16.74 6.09 11.44
CA ASN A 74 16.75 4.67 11.77
C ASN A 74 18.16 4.08 11.58
N LYS A 75 18.77 3.56 12.66
CA LYS A 75 20.12 2.98 12.62
C LYS A 75 20.23 1.71 11.77
N LYS A 76 19.10 1.12 11.38
CA LYS A 76 19.02 -0.05 10.49
C LYS A 76 18.69 0.35 9.05
N ALA A 77 18.66 1.65 8.75
CA ALA A 77 18.42 2.15 7.41
C ALA A 77 19.48 1.62 6.44
N ILE A 78 19.03 1.24 5.25
CA ILE A 78 19.87 0.69 4.18
C ILE A 78 19.82 1.57 2.93
N PRO A 79 20.75 1.41 1.96
CA PRO A 79 20.65 2.07 0.67
C PRO A 79 19.33 1.77 -0.06
N LEU A 80 18.82 2.74 -0.82
CA LEU A 80 17.54 2.62 -1.54
C LEU A 80 17.57 1.42 -2.50
N LYS A 81 18.68 1.22 -3.21
CA LYS A 81 18.84 0.09 -4.14
C LYS A 81 18.67 -1.26 -3.45
N ASP A 82 19.25 -1.42 -2.27
CA ASP A 82 19.17 -2.66 -1.50
C ASP A 82 17.73 -2.90 -1.04
N ALA A 83 17.03 -1.85 -0.58
CA ALA A 83 15.62 -1.94 -0.21
C ALA A 83 14.71 -2.33 -1.40
N LEU A 84 14.98 -1.79 -2.60
CA LEU A 84 14.22 -2.13 -3.81
C LEU A 84 14.47 -3.58 -4.27
N VAL A 85 15.71 -4.08 -4.15
CA VAL A 85 16.03 -5.50 -4.42
C VAL A 85 15.33 -6.39 -3.39
N ASN A 86 15.41 -6.05 -2.10
CA ASN A 86 14.74 -6.81 -1.04
C ASN A 86 13.21 -6.86 -1.26
N LEU A 87 12.60 -5.75 -1.70
CA LEU A 87 11.19 -5.71 -2.05
C LEU A 87 10.89 -6.64 -3.23
N GLN A 88 11.70 -6.60 -4.28
CA GLN A 88 11.54 -7.49 -5.45
C GLN A 88 11.59 -8.97 -5.04
N ASP A 89 12.56 -9.34 -4.21
CA ASP A 89 12.72 -10.70 -3.68
C ASP A 89 11.52 -11.10 -2.82
N PHE A 90 11.09 -10.22 -1.90
CA PHE A 90 9.90 -10.44 -1.08
C PHE A 90 8.67 -10.71 -1.95
N LEU A 91 8.40 -9.86 -2.94
CA LEU A 91 7.21 -10.00 -3.79
C LEU A 91 7.25 -11.28 -4.63
N ALA A 92 8.43 -11.73 -5.07
CA ALA A 92 8.62 -12.96 -5.83
C ALA A 92 8.21 -14.23 -5.06
N LEU A 93 8.19 -14.18 -3.72
CA LEU A 93 7.77 -15.31 -2.89
C LEU A 93 6.24 -15.52 -2.85
N TYR A 94 5.45 -14.47 -3.10
CA TYR A 94 4.01 -14.50 -2.81
C TYR A 94 3.10 -14.35 -4.03
N SER A 95 3.62 -13.92 -5.18
CA SER A 95 2.79 -13.71 -6.37
C SER A 95 3.61 -13.74 -7.66
N ASP A 96 2.98 -14.12 -8.76
CA ASP A 96 3.61 -14.10 -10.09
C ASP A 96 3.70 -12.67 -10.64
N TYR A 97 4.81 -12.34 -11.30
CA TYR A 97 5.05 -11.02 -11.87
C TYR A 97 3.93 -10.51 -12.78
N ARG A 98 3.27 -11.39 -13.56
CA ARG A 98 2.24 -10.99 -14.53
C ARG A 98 0.89 -10.72 -13.87
N THR A 99 0.60 -11.36 -12.74
CA THR A 99 -0.73 -11.33 -12.10
C THR A 99 -0.74 -10.60 -10.76
N ARG A 100 0.42 -10.29 -10.19
CA ARG A 100 0.58 -9.56 -8.93
C ARG A 100 -0.13 -8.22 -8.96
N LEU A 101 -1.12 -8.05 -8.08
CA LEU A 101 -1.83 -6.80 -7.86
C LEU A 101 -1.18 -6.01 -6.73
N ILE A 102 -0.83 -4.76 -7.00
CA ILE A 102 -0.22 -3.84 -6.03
C ILE A 102 -1.23 -2.75 -5.69
N TRP A 103 -1.49 -2.59 -4.40
CA TRP A 103 -2.36 -1.55 -3.87
C TRP A 103 -1.53 -0.46 -3.22
N GLY A 104 -1.94 0.79 -3.42
CA GLY A 104 -1.47 1.94 -2.64
C GLY A 104 -2.64 2.83 -2.25
N ASN A 105 -2.47 3.64 -1.22
CA ASN A 105 -3.50 4.59 -0.77
C ASN A 105 -3.44 5.89 -1.56
N GLY A 106 -3.68 5.74 -2.87
CA GLY A 106 -3.40 6.70 -3.91
C GLY A 106 -2.57 6.02 -4.98
N ALA A 107 -3.20 5.41 -5.99
CA ALA A 107 -2.52 4.74 -7.09
C ALA A 107 -1.57 5.66 -7.89
N THR A 108 -1.73 6.98 -7.75
CA THR A 108 -0.87 7.99 -8.35
C THR A 108 0.24 8.51 -7.41
N PHE A 109 0.39 7.94 -6.21
CA PHE A 109 1.37 8.36 -5.21
C PHE A 109 2.38 7.24 -4.93
N ASP A 110 2.13 6.34 -3.96
CA ASP A 110 3.11 5.32 -3.53
C ASP A 110 3.62 4.45 -4.70
N PRO A 111 2.74 3.88 -5.55
CA PRO A 111 3.20 3.03 -6.65
C PRO A 111 4.01 3.81 -7.69
N ILE A 112 3.64 5.06 -7.97
CA ILE A 112 4.33 5.90 -8.96
C ILE A 112 5.71 6.34 -8.47
N ILE A 113 5.81 6.72 -7.20
CA ILE A 113 7.09 7.09 -6.59
C ILE A 113 8.04 5.89 -6.59
N LEU A 114 7.54 4.69 -6.27
CA LEU A 114 8.34 3.46 -6.36
C LEU A 114 8.72 3.10 -7.80
N GLU A 115 7.80 3.20 -8.75
CA GLU A 115 8.11 2.97 -10.17
C GLU A 115 9.21 3.92 -10.68
N ASN A 116 9.19 5.18 -10.23
CA ASN A 116 10.27 6.12 -10.51
C ASN A 116 11.56 5.74 -9.81
N ALA A 117 11.53 5.34 -8.53
CA ALA A 117 12.72 4.87 -7.82
C ALA A 117 13.36 3.65 -8.51
N PHE A 118 12.57 2.67 -8.95
CA PHE A 118 13.03 1.54 -9.77
C PHE A 118 13.72 2.03 -11.06
N LYS A 119 13.09 2.98 -11.77
CA LYS A 119 13.67 3.56 -12.99
C LYS A 119 14.99 4.28 -12.73
N GLN A 120 15.07 5.14 -11.71
CA GLN A 120 16.28 5.92 -11.38
C GLN A 120 17.44 5.03 -10.92
N THR A 121 17.13 3.94 -10.21
CA THR A 121 18.12 2.95 -9.77
C THR A 121 18.50 1.93 -10.83
N LYS A 122 17.81 1.94 -12.00
CA LYS A 122 17.95 0.97 -13.10
C LYS A 122 17.61 -0.46 -12.70
N ILE A 123 16.74 -0.62 -11.70
CA ILE A 123 16.20 -1.92 -11.26
C ILE A 123 14.85 -2.11 -11.94
N THR A 124 14.59 -3.31 -12.47
CA THR A 124 13.31 -3.62 -13.11
C THR A 124 12.18 -3.61 -12.09
N CYS A 125 11.17 -2.78 -12.29
CA CYS A 125 9.96 -2.75 -11.46
C CYS A 125 9.30 -4.14 -11.41
N PRO A 126 9.03 -4.70 -10.21
CA PRO A 126 8.55 -6.06 -10.04
C PRO A 126 7.03 -6.19 -10.20
N TRP A 127 6.36 -5.24 -10.84
CA TRP A 127 4.96 -5.37 -11.27
C TRP A 127 4.74 -4.73 -12.63
N LYS A 128 3.55 -4.94 -13.19
CA LYS A 128 3.09 -4.24 -14.39
C LYS A 128 2.24 -3.04 -13.99
N PHE A 129 2.41 -1.92 -14.68
CA PHE A 129 1.66 -0.68 -14.42
C PHE A 129 0.13 -0.89 -14.38
N PHE A 130 -0.41 -1.80 -15.21
CA PHE A 130 -1.85 -2.11 -15.26
C PHE A 130 -2.35 -2.96 -14.07
N ASN A 131 -1.46 -3.44 -13.21
CA ASN A 131 -1.82 -4.18 -12.00
C ASN A 131 -1.92 -3.30 -10.74
N VAL A 132 -1.71 -2.00 -10.86
CA VAL A 132 -1.87 -1.05 -9.74
C VAL A 132 -3.36 -0.90 -9.38
N ARG A 133 -3.65 -0.82 -8.08
CA ARG A 133 -4.99 -0.69 -7.49
C ARG A 133 -4.99 0.44 -6.45
N ASP A 134 -6.16 1.03 -6.24
CA ASP A 134 -6.30 2.26 -5.46
C ASP A 134 -7.24 2.05 -4.26
N VAL A 135 -6.72 2.25 -3.05
CA VAL A 135 -7.51 2.14 -1.81
C VAL A 135 -8.58 3.23 -1.74
N ARG A 136 -8.29 4.45 -2.21
CA ARG A 136 -9.22 5.58 -2.09
C ARG A 136 -10.49 5.33 -2.89
N THR A 137 -10.36 4.71 -4.06
CA THR A 137 -11.44 4.35 -4.97
C THR A 137 -12.32 3.27 -4.36
N ILE A 138 -11.75 2.18 -3.87
CA ILE A 138 -12.58 1.12 -3.27
C ILE A 138 -13.26 1.61 -1.99
N VAL A 139 -12.60 2.43 -1.16
CA VAL A 139 -13.22 3.03 0.02
C VAL A 139 -14.37 3.99 -0.36
N ASP A 140 -14.21 4.82 -1.40
CA ASP A 140 -15.29 5.68 -1.91
C ASP A 140 -16.50 4.85 -2.39
N LEU A 141 -16.26 3.73 -3.08
CA LEU A 141 -17.34 2.79 -3.44
C LEU A 141 -18.01 2.17 -2.21
N GLY A 142 -17.23 1.81 -1.18
CA GLY A 142 -17.74 1.36 0.11
C GLY A 142 -18.77 2.34 0.69
N ARG A 143 -18.41 3.62 0.71
CA ARG A 143 -19.24 4.71 1.23
C ARG A 143 -20.51 4.89 0.40
N ARG A 144 -20.39 4.95 -0.93
CA ARG A 144 -21.51 5.27 -1.83
C ARG A 144 -22.48 4.12 -2.02
N CYS A 145 -21.98 2.89 -2.11
CA CYS A 145 -22.80 1.73 -2.45
C CYS A 145 -23.31 0.98 -1.22
N PHE A 146 -22.58 1.03 -0.10
CA PHE A 146 -22.89 0.23 1.10
C PHE A 146 -23.05 1.06 2.37
N GLY A 147 -22.77 2.36 2.34
CA GLY A 147 -22.86 3.23 3.52
C GLY A 147 -21.80 2.94 4.58
N ILE A 148 -20.73 2.22 4.23
CA ILE A 148 -19.64 1.86 5.14
C ILE A 148 -18.43 2.76 4.93
N ASP A 149 -17.71 3.07 6.01
CA ASP A 149 -16.46 3.82 5.96
C ASP A 149 -15.39 3.10 6.80
N PRO A 150 -14.61 2.18 6.19
CA PRO A 150 -13.62 1.39 6.92
C PRO A 150 -12.58 2.26 7.65
N LYS A 151 -12.30 3.47 7.16
CA LYS A 151 -11.40 4.42 7.82
C LYS A 151 -11.92 4.95 9.16
N LYS A 152 -13.22 4.79 9.44
CA LYS A 152 -13.86 5.18 10.71
C LYS A 152 -14.20 3.97 11.58
N THR A 153 -14.50 2.84 10.98
CA THR A 153 -14.96 1.64 11.70
C THR A 153 -13.81 0.74 12.14
N ILE A 154 -12.75 0.64 11.34
CA ILE A 154 -11.54 -0.11 11.68
C ILE A 154 -10.62 0.83 12.47
N LYS A 155 -10.39 0.50 13.74
CA LYS A 155 -9.47 1.26 14.59
C LYS A 155 -8.05 1.08 14.06
N ALA A 156 -7.33 2.19 13.92
CA ALA A 156 -5.90 2.12 13.69
C ALA A 156 -5.21 1.57 14.95
N GLU A 157 -4.40 0.53 14.77
CA GLU A 157 -3.48 -0.04 15.75
C GLU A 157 -2.04 0.30 15.34
N GLY A 158 -1.23 0.80 16.29
CA GLY A 158 0.15 1.20 16.00
C GLY A 158 0.32 2.71 15.83
N ASN A 159 1.41 3.10 15.19
CA ASN A 159 1.81 4.50 15.10
C ASN A 159 1.45 5.10 13.74
N ALA A 160 0.77 6.25 13.74
CA ALA A 160 0.59 7.03 12.52
C ALA A 160 1.96 7.42 11.95
N HIS A 161 2.10 7.38 10.62
CA HIS A 161 3.36 7.63 9.90
C HIS A 161 4.41 6.54 10.14
N ASN A 162 3.92 5.32 10.30
CA ASN A 162 4.70 4.09 10.16
C ASN A 162 4.15 3.34 8.95
N ALA A 163 4.94 3.28 7.88
CA ALA A 163 4.50 2.68 6.62
C ALA A 163 3.94 1.25 6.78
N LEU A 164 4.46 0.46 7.71
CA LEU A 164 3.98 -0.92 7.89
C LEU A 164 2.61 -0.96 8.58
N ASP A 165 2.41 -0.16 9.62
CA ASP A 165 1.10 -0.06 10.28
C ASP A 165 0.06 0.50 9.31
N ASP A 166 0.42 1.52 8.52
CA ASP A 166 -0.43 2.11 7.50
C ASP A 166 -0.80 1.11 6.39
N ALA A 167 0.18 0.36 5.86
CA ALA A 167 -0.09 -0.70 4.88
C ALA A 167 -1.03 -1.79 5.42
N ARG A 168 -0.90 -2.17 6.71
CA ARG A 168 -1.82 -3.15 7.32
C ARG A 168 -3.24 -2.62 7.41
N HIS A 169 -3.45 -1.40 7.89
CA HIS A 169 -4.79 -0.81 7.97
C HIS A 169 -5.42 -0.68 6.59
N GLN A 170 -4.65 -0.21 5.62
CA GLN A 170 -5.13 -0.04 4.26
C GLN A 170 -5.55 -1.37 3.64
N ALA A 171 -4.81 -2.46 3.87
CA ALA A 171 -5.19 -3.81 3.44
C ALA A 171 -6.53 -4.27 4.06
N LEU A 172 -6.74 -3.95 5.34
CA LEU A 172 -8.01 -4.23 6.02
C LEU A 172 -9.17 -3.38 5.47
N TYR A 173 -8.93 -2.12 5.10
CA TYR A 173 -9.95 -1.28 4.46
C TYR A 173 -10.43 -1.87 3.13
N VAL A 174 -9.49 -2.33 2.31
CA VAL A 174 -9.79 -3.00 1.03
C VAL A 174 -10.61 -4.26 1.29
N SER A 175 -10.17 -5.08 2.25
CA SER A 175 -10.81 -6.37 2.57
C SER A 175 -12.26 -6.19 3.05
N ASP A 176 -12.51 -5.20 3.91
CA ASP A 176 -13.85 -4.88 4.42
C ASP A 176 -14.82 -4.56 3.28
N VAL A 177 -14.46 -3.62 2.40
CA VAL A 177 -15.32 -3.23 1.27
C VAL A 177 -15.48 -4.38 0.27
N TYR A 178 -14.38 -5.09 -0.02
CA TYR A 178 -14.39 -6.20 -0.97
C TYR A 178 -15.37 -7.31 -0.54
N GLN A 179 -15.38 -7.64 0.75
CA GLN A 179 -16.30 -8.64 1.30
C GLN A 179 -17.76 -8.19 1.21
N HIS A 180 -18.07 -6.93 1.50
CA HIS A 180 -19.41 -6.39 1.32
C HIS A 180 -19.89 -6.50 -0.14
N MET A 181 -19.04 -6.14 -1.10
CA MET A 181 -19.34 -6.29 -2.54
C MET A 181 -19.62 -7.75 -2.91
N ARG A 182 -18.80 -8.67 -2.42
CA ARG A 182 -18.95 -10.11 -2.68
C ARG A 182 -20.25 -10.67 -2.09
N PHE A 183 -20.58 -10.34 -0.84
CA PHE A 183 -21.82 -10.80 -0.21
C PHE A 183 -23.06 -10.26 -0.93
N ALA A 184 -23.05 -9.00 -1.37
CA ALA A 184 -24.14 -8.42 -2.15
C ALA A 184 -24.35 -9.14 -3.49
N SER A 185 -23.26 -9.52 -4.17
CA SER A 185 -23.32 -10.31 -5.41
C SER A 185 -23.96 -11.68 -5.17
N LEU A 186 -23.51 -12.41 -4.14
CA LEU A 186 -24.03 -13.74 -3.80
C LEU A 186 -25.51 -13.72 -3.39
N ALA A 187 -25.94 -12.67 -2.69
CA ALA A 187 -27.35 -12.50 -2.32
C ALA A 187 -28.24 -12.29 -3.57
N SER A 188 -27.74 -11.54 -4.55
CA SER A 188 -28.44 -11.26 -5.80
C SER A 188 -28.59 -12.52 -6.67
N GLU A 189 -27.55 -13.34 -6.77
CA GLU A 189 -27.58 -14.63 -7.50
C GLU A 189 -28.61 -15.60 -6.90
N LYS A 190 -28.65 -15.73 -5.57
CA LYS A 190 -29.65 -16.59 -4.90
C LYS A 190 -31.08 -16.15 -5.22
N GLN A 191 -31.37 -14.86 -5.23
CA GLN A 191 -32.70 -14.33 -5.57
C GLN A 191 -33.10 -14.62 -7.02
N LEU A 192 -32.16 -14.59 -7.97
CA LEU A 192 -32.41 -14.92 -9.38
C LEU A 192 -32.77 -16.40 -9.56
N ILE A 193 -32.04 -17.30 -8.90
CA ILE A 193 -32.29 -18.75 -8.96
C ILE A 193 -33.66 -19.10 -8.37
N THR A 194 -34.05 -18.49 -7.24
CA THR A 194 -35.37 -18.75 -6.62
C THR A 194 -36.53 -18.26 -7.50
N LYS A 195 -36.34 -17.20 -8.29
CA LYS A 195 -37.36 -16.71 -9.22
C LYS A 195 -37.52 -17.60 -10.46
N GLN A 196 -36.45 -18.23 -10.94
CA GLN A 196 -36.49 -19.15 -12.09
C GLN A 196 -37.00 -20.56 -11.74
N GLY A 197 -36.88 -20.98 -10.49
CA GLY A 197 -37.40 -22.28 -10.03
C GLY A 197 -38.90 -22.31 -9.71
N ASN A 198 -39.55 -21.14 -9.66
CA ASN A 198 -40.98 -20.97 -9.37
C ASN A 198 -41.81 -20.55 -10.60
N SER A 199 -41.22 -20.63 -11.80
CA SER A 199 -41.84 -20.37 -13.11
C SER A 199 -41.82 -21.63 -13.96
#